data_AF-A0A4R5A4P1-F1
#
_entry.id   AF-A0A4R5A4P1-F1
#
_cell.length_a   1.000
_cell.length_b   1.000
_cell.length_c   1.000
_cell.angle_alpha   90.00
_cell.angle_beta   90.00
_cell.angle_gamma   90.00
#
_symmetry.space_group_name_H-M   'P 1'
#
loop_
_entity.id
_entity.type
_entity.pdbx_description
1 polymer ?
#
loop_
_entity_poly.entity_id
_entity_poly.type
_entity_poly.pdbx_seq_one_letter_code
_entity_poly.pdbx_strand_id
1 'polypeptide(L)'
;MEQAGQLDALERAVEGTLSEGMLEFDGDEAVLRIDGSLVLTAGWFVSFGVGGVVLLLAGALLSLTGMQDEARWALAPGATLLTLVLGYILLLRFTPLPALWPDLELRFTERAMVHRRARVPFGELRPEHLVWKNGRFFRRLCVRHPSLRTQLAGFFISEERQAAEFQRVLWELISAPDVPGILAHDGGLTPVQRWIIGAGAPYGAINGFRLDRLGAATGTAGTADRRTAQELLHEPWGAYDLEQLLAAVNWLVQDGHRADFAQDAALAARTPAEQREYAALLSEVDGLIATDRLEPPFVELLIELVRVRYGDEGDAYARLVPPLLRDEPGADASEQGAELAQFLHRLFNDRDHAAEELHRLNALVDPELRANTGRFLIWDYGRALMLYRWGHMVGWLTEEYCWERMLPLALDIQRRYSSWRDMATCYLQGRLLWSGGGGRAQAEYERLIGQLATDPRSPWNLVPWGLDLTRDWP
;
A
#
# COMPACT_ATOMS: atom_id res chain seq x y z
N MET A 1 7.07 17.55 -3.19
CA MET A 1 8.16 17.38 -4.18
C MET A 1 7.92 16.17 -5.09
N GLU A 2 7.50 15.01 -4.57
CA GLU A 2 7.29 13.80 -5.40
C GLU A 2 6.11 13.93 -6.40
N GLN A 3 4.96 14.48 -5.97
CA GLN A 3 3.82 14.75 -6.88
C GLN A 3 4.15 15.75 -7.99
N ALA A 4 4.86 16.84 -7.68
CA ALA A 4 5.32 17.80 -8.69
C ALA A 4 6.26 17.12 -9.70
N GLY A 5 7.20 16.29 -9.24
CA GLY A 5 8.07 15.51 -10.12
C GLY A 5 7.34 14.45 -10.95
N GLN A 6 6.22 13.90 -10.46
CA GLN A 6 5.37 12.98 -11.20
C GLN A 6 4.50 13.71 -12.24
N LEU A 7 4.02 14.91 -11.95
CA LEU A 7 3.33 15.76 -12.92
C LEU A 7 4.28 16.20 -14.04
N ASP A 8 5.50 16.62 -13.70
CA ASP A 8 6.57 16.92 -14.67
C ASP A 8 6.97 15.67 -15.50
N ALA A 9 6.88 14.47 -14.91
CA ALA A 9 7.11 13.22 -15.63
C ALA A 9 5.95 12.88 -16.57
N LEU A 10 4.72 13.19 -16.18
CA LEU A 10 3.53 12.99 -17.01
C LEU A 10 3.54 13.93 -18.21
N GLU A 11 3.95 15.19 -18.01
CA GLU A 11 4.11 16.19 -19.07
C GLU A 11 5.23 15.80 -20.05
N ARG A 12 6.40 15.39 -19.55
CA ARG A 12 7.49 14.85 -20.39
C ARG A 12 7.10 13.59 -21.16
N ALA A 13 6.20 12.76 -20.62
CA ALA A 13 5.72 11.57 -21.31
C ALA A 13 4.81 11.89 -22.51
N VAL A 14 4.22 13.09 -22.57
CA VAL A 14 3.40 13.54 -23.70
C VAL A 14 4.12 14.53 -24.62
N GLU A 15 5.28 15.06 -24.22
CA GLU A 15 6.11 15.97 -25.03
C GLU A 15 6.54 15.30 -26.36
N GLY A 16 6.29 15.98 -27.49
CA GLY A 16 6.59 15.45 -28.83
C GLY A 16 5.65 14.33 -29.30
N THR A 17 4.51 14.11 -28.62
CA THR A 17 3.51 13.11 -28.99
C THR A 17 2.20 13.74 -29.49
N LEU A 18 1.27 12.92 -29.98
CA LEU A 18 -0.11 13.36 -30.29
C LEU A 18 -0.86 13.99 -29.12
N SER A 19 -0.46 13.70 -27.88
CA SER A 19 -1.09 14.24 -26.67
C SER A 19 -0.34 15.46 -26.11
N GLU A 20 0.61 16.03 -26.84
CA GLU A 20 1.29 17.26 -26.45
C GLU A 20 0.28 18.42 -26.30
N GLY A 21 0.35 19.15 -25.18
CA GLY A 21 -0.57 20.25 -24.88
C GLY A 21 -1.97 19.84 -24.41
N MET A 22 -2.23 18.55 -24.16
CA MET A 22 -3.49 18.04 -23.61
C MET A 22 -3.64 18.27 -22.10
N LEU A 23 -2.51 18.36 -21.39
CA LEU A 23 -2.46 18.42 -19.94
C LEU A 23 -2.36 19.88 -19.49
N GLU A 24 -3.30 20.33 -18.67
CA GLU A 24 -3.24 21.62 -18.00
C GLU A 24 -3.33 21.40 -16.49
N PHE A 25 -2.30 21.79 -15.76
CA PHE A 25 -2.28 21.68 -14.30
C PHE A 25 -2.56 23.02 -13.64
N ASP A 26 -3.64 23.08 -12.87
CA ASP A 26 -3.96 24.19 -11.98
C ASP A 26 -3.36 23.91 -10.60
N GLY A 27 -2.28 24.62 -10.28
CA GLY A 27 -1.53 24.45 -9.03
C GLY A 27 -2.26 24.97 -7.78
N ASP A 28 -3.19 25.92 -7.95
CA ASP A 28 -3.95 26.52 -6.84
C ASP A 28 -5.12 25.60 -6.43
N GLU A 29 -5.80 24.99 -7.41
CA GLU A 29 -6.89 24.06 -7.18
C GLU A 29 -6.44 22.60 -7.02
N ALA A 30 -5.17 22.30 -7.34
CA ALA A 30 -4.60 20.96 -7.44
C ALA A 30 -5.45 20.05 -8.36
N VAL A 31 -5.74 20.56 -9.56
CA VAL A 31 -6.53 19.89 -10.59
C VAL A 31 -5.68 19.72 -11.85
N LEU A 32 -5.58 18.48 -12.32
CA LEU A 32 -5.05 18.21 -13.66
C LEU A 32 -6.22 18.04 -14.63
N ARG A 33 -6.35 18.97 -15.57
CA ARG A 33 -7.30 18.91 -16.68
C ARG A 33 -6.67 18.17 -17.86
N ILE A 34 -7.44 17.28 -18.45
CA ILE A 34 -7.06 16.48 -19.62
C ILE A 34 -8.06 16.80 -20.74
N ASP A 35 -7.60 17.51 -21.77
CA ASP A 35 -8.42 17.90 -22.91
C ASP A 35 -8.61 16.72 -23.90
N GLY A 36 -9.85 16.25 -24.04
CA GLY A 36 -10.21 15.16 -24.95
C GLY A 36 -10.32 15.56 -26.44
N SER A 37 -10.24 16.85 -26.79
CA SER A 37 -10.63 17.41 -28.09
C SER A 37 -9.69 17.06 -29.25
N LEU A 38 -8.38 17.00 -29.00
CA LEU A 38 -7.34 16.85 -30.04
C LEU A 38 -7.20 15.40 -30.56
N VAL A 39 -7.52 14.39 -29.76
CA VAL A 39 -7.29 12.98 -30.13
C VAL A 39 -8.46 12.38 -30.92
N LEU A 40 -9.69 12.84 -30.69
CA LEU A 40 -10.86 12.44 -31.48
C LEU A 40 -10.78 12.96 -32.92
N THR A 41 -10.13 14.10 -33.10
CA THR A 41 -9.97 14.79 -34.37
C THR A 41 -8.81 14.19 -35.19
N ALA A 42 -7.65 13.94 -34.58
CA ALA A 42 -6.42 13.50 -35.27
C ALA A 42 -6.57 12.26 -36.19
N GLY A 43 -7.37 11.27 -35.81
CA GLY A 43 -7.52 10.02 -36.60
C GLY A 43 -8.17 10.21 -37.97
N TRP A 44 -9.13 11.14 -38.08
CA TRP A 44 -9.80 11.47 -39.34
C TRP A 44 -8.89 12.35 -40.20
N PHE A 45 -8.13 13.27 -39.59
CA PHE A 45 -7.21 14.18 -40.30
C PHE A 45 -6.10 13.46 -41.05
N VAL A 46 -5.45 12.48 -40.41
CA VAL A 46 -4.37 11.73 -41.07
C VAL A 46 -4.92 10.91 -42.24
N SER A 47 -6.09 10.28 -42.07
CA SER A 47 -6.69 9.45 -43.12
C SER A 47 -7.17 10.28 -44.32
N PHE A 48 -7.82 11.44 -44.09
CA PHE A 48 -8.23 12.32 -45.18
C PHE A 48 -7.09 13.11 -45.79
N GLY A 49 -6.09 13.52 -44.99
CA GLY A 49 -4.89 14.19 -45.48
C GLY A 49 -4.06 13.29 -46.38
N VAL A 50 -3.70 12.10 -45.90
CA VAL A 50 -2.93 11.11 -46.70
C VAL A 50 -3.75 10.63 -47.90
N GLY A 51 -5.04 10.31 -47.72
CA GLY A 51 -5.92 9.92 -48.82
C GLY A 51 -6.08 11.02 -49.88
N GLY A 52 -6.20 12.28 -49.45
CA GLY A 52 -6.27 13.44 -50.34
C GLY A 52 -4.98 13.65 -51.13
N VAL A 53 -3.82 13.56 -50.49
CA VAL A 53 -2.50 13.67 -51.15
C VAL A 53 -2.28 12.53 -52.14
N VAL A 54 -2.61 11.29 -51.78
CA VAL A 54 -2.49 10.12 -52.68
C VAL A 54 -3.37 10.28 -53.92
N LEU A 55 -4.62 10.73 -53.75
CA LEU A 55 -5.52 11.00 -54.87
C LEU A 55 -5.00 12.13 -55.77
N LEU A 56 -4.42 13.18 -55.19
CA LEU A 56 -3.78 14.26 -55.96
C LEU A 56 -2.57 13.78 -56.75
N LEU A 57 -1.69 12.98 -56.14
CA LEU A 57 -0.51 12.42 -56.80
C LEU A 57 -0.89 11.43 -57.91
N ALA A 58 -1.88 10.56 -57.67
CA ALA A 58 -2.40 9.63 -58.67
C ALA A 58 -3.06 10.38 -59.84
N GLY A 59 -3.86 11.42 -59.54
CA GLY A 59 -4.45 12.28 -60.56
C GLY A 59 -3.42 13.07 -61.38
N ALA A 60 -2.36 13.58 -60.73
CA ALA A 60 -1.25 14.24 -61.42
C ALA A 60 -0.50 13.27 -62.35
N LEU A 61 -0.27 12.03 -61.91
CA LEU A 61 0.36 10.99 -62.73
C LEU A 61 -0.50 10.62 -63.94
N LEU A 62 -1.82 10.42 -63.76
CA LEU A 62 -2.77 10.14 -64.84
C LEU A 62 -2.88 11.28 -65.85
N SER A 63 -2.77 12.53 -65.38
CA SER A 63 -2.74 13.71 -66.25
C SER A 63 -1.47 13.74 -67.12
N LEU A 64 -0.33 13.32 -66.58
CA LEU A 64 0.94 13.23 -67.32
C LEU A 64 0.95 12.09 -68.34
N THR A 65 0.17 11.02 -68.14
CA THR A 65 0.05 9.88 -69.06
C THR A 65 -1.06 10.04 -70.11
N GLY A 66 -1.72 11.20 -70.19
CA GLY A 66 -2.72 11.51 -71.22
C GLY A 66 -4.15 11.06 -70.93
N MET A 67 -4.42 10.53 -69.73
CA MET A 67 -5.74 10.03 -69.29
C MET A 67 -6.53 11.13 -68.57
N GLN A 68 -6.93 12.15 -69.32
CA GLN A 68 -7.47 13.41 -68.77
C GLN A 68 -8.80 13.25 -68.00
N ASP A 69 -9.71 12.37 -68.46
CA ASP A 69 -11.00 12.19 -67.79
C ASP A 69 -10.85 11.43 -66.47
N GLU A 70 -9.98 10.42 -66.41
CA GLU A 70 -9.68 9.64 -65.21
C GLU A 70 -8.92 10.46 -64.17
N ALA A 71 -8.01 11.34 -64.63
CA ALA A 71 -7.29 12.27 -63.77
C ALA A 71 -8.25 13.22 -63.02
N ARG A 72 -9.32 13.71 -63.67
CA ARG A 72 -10.32 14.58 -63.02
C ARG A 72 -11.07 13.86 -61.88
N TRP A 73 -11.40 12.60 -62.08
CA TRP A 73 -12.06 11.77 -61.06
C TRP A 73 -11.18 11.46 -59.85
N ALA A 74 -9.85 11.55 -59.97
CA ALA A 74 -8.93 11.44 -58.85
C ALA A 74 -8.60 12.81 -58.19
N LEU A 75 -8.39 13.85 -59.00
CA LEU A 75 -8.00 15.19 -58.51
C LEU A 75 -9.11 15.90 -57.72
N ALA A 76 -10.36 15.85 -58.21
CA ALA A 76 -11.46 16.60 -57.59
C ALA A 76 -11.80 16.09 -56.17
N PRO A 77 -11.89 14.79 -55.89
CA PRO A 77 -12.05 14.29 -54.52
C PRO A 77 -10.84 14.59 -53.65
N GLY A 78 -9.62 14.47 -54.18
CA GLY A 78 -8.38 14.77 -53.44
C GLY A 78 -8.31 16.23 -52.96
N ALA A 79 -8.63 17.18 -53.83
CA ALA A 79 -8.69 18.61 -53.50
C ALA A 79 -9.81 18.94 -52.50
N THR A 80 -10.96 18.29 -52.64
CA THR A 80 -12.11 18.46 -51.73
C THR A 80 -11.77 17.98 -50.33
N LEU A 81 -11.13 16.81 -50.20
CA LEU A 81 -10.70 16.27 -48.90
C LEU A 81 -9.72 17.20 -48.18
N LEU A 82 -8.74 17.75 -48.91
CA LEU A 82 -7.76 18.68 -48.33
C LEU A 82 -8.39 20.02 -47.95
N THR A 83 -9.36 20.51 -48.72
CA THR A 83 -10.07 21.76 -48.41
C THR A 83 -10.97 21.59 -47.18
N LEU A 84 -11.62 20.43 -47.02
CA LEU A 84 -12.39 20.11 -45.81
C LEU A 84 -11.48 20.01 -44.58
N VAL A 85 -10.31 19.39 -44.71
CA VAL A 85 -9.29 19.34 -43.64
C VAL A 85 -8.84 20.74 -43.25
N LEU A 86 -8.49 21.57 -44.23
CA LEU A 86 -8.03 22.95 -44.00
C LEU A 86 -9.14 23.82 -43.39
N GLY A 87 -10.37 23.71 -43.90
CA GLY A 87 -11.53 24.43 -43.40
C GLY A 87 -11.86 24.08 -41.95
N TYR A 88 -11.73 22.82 -41.56
CA TYR A 88 -11.91 22.39 -40.18
C TYR A 88 -10.79 22.89 -39.25
N ILE A 89 -9.52 22.85 -39.70
CA ILE A 89 -8.39 23.42 -38.93
C ILE A 89 -8.62 24.93 -38.69
N LEU A 90 -9.08 25.66 -39.71
CA LEU A 90 -9.43 27.07 -39.57
C LEU A 90 -10.61 27.26 -38.62
N LEU A 91 -11.64 26.40 -38.69
CA LEU A 91 -12.78 26.43 -37.76
C LEU A 91 -12.30 26.27 -36.31
N LEU A 92 -11.48 25.26 -36.00
CA LEU A 92 -10.90 25.06 -34.66
C LEU A 92 -10.05 26.25 -34.19
N ARG A 93 -9.34 26.90 -35.10
CA ARG A 93 -8.50 28.07 -34.76
C ARG A 93 -9.32 29.32 -34.42
N PHE A 94 -10.50 29.48 -35.02
CA PHE A 94 -11.29 30.71 -34.93
C PHE A 94 -12.62 30.56 -34.18
N THR A 95 -12.99 29.36 -33.75
CA THR A 95 -14.14 29.13 -32.86
C THR A 95 -13.72 28.39 -31.59
N PRO A 96 -14.22 28.78 -30.40
CA PRO A 96 -13.94 28.10 -29.14
C PRO A 96 -14.79 26.83 -29.03
N LEU A 97 -14.70 25.94 -30.01
CA LEU A 97 -15.31 24.62 -29.95
C LEU A 97 -14.75 23.74 -28.81
N PRO A 98 -13.47 23.89 -28.34
CA PRO A 98 -12.98 23.17 -27.16
C PRO A 98 -13.84 23.39 -25.91
N ALA A 99 -14.44 24.59 -25.74
CA ALA A 99 -15.34 24.90 -24.62
C ALA A 99 -16.67 24.12 -24.63
N LEU A 100 -16.98 23.38 -25.70
CA LEU A 100 -18.15 22.50 -25.79
C LEU A 100 -17.85 21.06 -25.36
N TRP A 101 -16.58 20.67 -25.29
CA TRP A 101 -16.17 19.37 -24.75
C TRP A 101 -15.72 19.54 -23.30
N PRO A 102 -16.41 18.90 -22.36
CA PRO A 102 -16.06 19.02 -20.95
C PRO A 102 -14.76 18.25 -20.69
N ASP A 103 -13.82 18.93 -20.05
CA ASP A 103 -12.55 18.35 -19.67
C ASP A 103 -12.74 17.19 -18.69
N LEU A 104 -11.82 16.24 -18.77
CA LEU A 104 -11.64 15.29 -17.69
C LEU A 104 -10.73 15.93 -16.64
N GLU A 105 -11.23 16.04 -15.42
CA GLU A 105 -10.50 16.60 -14.30
C GLU A 105 -10.05 15.48 -13.35
N LEU A 106 -8.75 15.42 -13.09
CA LEU A 106 -8.17 14.69 -11.97
C LEU A 106 -8.04 15.68 -10.81
N ARG A 107 -8.99 15.61 -9.87
CA ARG A 107 -9.00 16.45 -8.68
C ARG A 107 -8.23 15.75 -7.57
N PHE A 108 -6.99 16.16 -7.34
CA PHE A 108 -6.11 15.47 -6.39
C PHE A 108 -6.56 15.70 -4.94
N THR A 109 -7.02 16.91 -4.61
CA THR A 109 -7.61 17.23 -3.30
C THR A 109 -8.83 16.36 -2.97
N GLU A 110 -9.66 16.10 -3.97
CA GLU A 110 -10.89 15.31 -3.83
C GLU A 110 -10.69 13.81 -4.06
N ARG A 111 -9.47 13.39 -4.43
CA ARG A 111 -9.11 12.06 -4.93
C ARG A 111 -10.14 11.49 -5.89
N ALA A 112 -10.57 12.28 -6.87
CA ALA A 112 -11.63 11.88 -7.77
C ALA A 112 -11.32 12.27 -9.20
N MET A 113 -11.68 11.37 -10.10
CA MET A 113 -11.75 11.63 -11.52
C MET A 113 -13.16 12.13 -11.85
N VAL A 114 -13.25 13.35 -12.34
CA VAL A 114 -14.51 14.05 -12.63
C VAL A 114 -14.60 14.33 -14.11
N HIS A 115 -15.73 13.98 -14.72
CA HIS A 115 -16.01 14.34 -16.11
C HIS A 115 -17.51 14.49 -16.29
N ARG A 116 -17.93 15.68 -16.72
CA ARG A 116 -19.35 16.08 -16.78
C ARG A 116 -20.02 15.97 -15.40
N ARG A 117 -21.02 15.08 -15.29
CA ARG A 117 -21.76 14.78 -14.06
C ARG A 117 -21.26 13.51 -13.36
N ALA A 118 -20.29 12.82 -13.95
CA ALA A 118 -19.72 11.60 -13.42
C ALA A 118 -18.51 11.91 -12.54
N ARG A 119 -18.50 11.32 -11.35
CA ARG A 119 -17.39 11.39 -10.39
C ARG A 119 -17.02 9.98 -9.97
N VAL A 120 -15.75 9.62 -10.11
CA VAL A 120 -15.22 8.32 -9.70
C VAL A 120 -14.05 8.53 -8.75
N PRO A 121 -14.16 8.13 -7.47
CA PRO A 121 -13.05 8.18 -6.54
C PRO A 121 -11.86 7.33 -7.02
N PHE A 122 -10.64 7.76 -6.75
CA PHE A 122 -9.42 7.01 -7.11
C PHE A 122 -9.39 5.61 -6.47
N GLY A 123 -9.95 5.45 -5.27
CA GLY A 123 -10.05 4.15 -4.59
C GLY A 123 -11.01 3.15 -5.26
N GLU A 124 -11.89 3.60 -6.16
CA GLU A 124 -12.75 2.72 -6.98
C GLU A 124 -12.07 2.38 -8.33
N LEU A 125 -11.02 3.11 -8.70
CA LEU A 125 -10.24 2.79 -9.87
C LEU A 125 -9.37 1.55 -9.61
N ARG A 126 -9.18 0.76 -10.65
CA ARG A 126 -8.38 -0.47 -10.66
C ARG A 126 -7.56 -0.45 -11.94
N PRO A 127 -6.40 -1.13 -12.02
CA PRO A 127 -5.58 -1.13 -13.22
C PRO A 127 -6.37 -1.54 -14.47
N GLU A 128 -7.31 -2.49 -14.33
CA GLU A 128 -8.19 -2.98 -15.39
C GLU A 128 -9.19 -1.93 -15.91
N HIS A 129 -9.45 -0.85 -15.17
CA HIS A 129 -10.28 0.25 -15.64
C HIS A 129 -9.53 1.13 -16.65
N LEU A 130 -8.20 1.08 -16.70
CA LEU A 130 -7.38 1.76 -17.71
C LEU A 130 -7.12 0.81 -18.89
N VAL A 131 -7.93 0.93 -19.94
CA VAL A 131 -7.92 0.01 -21.08
C VAL A 131 -7.40 0.69 -22.33
N TRP A 132 -6.47 0.02 -23.01
CA TRP A 132 -6.04 0.41 -24.35
C TRP A 132 -7.03 -0.03 -25.42
N LYS A 133 -7.43 0.92 -26.27
CA LYS A 133 -8.08 0.66 -27.55
C LYS A 133 -7.07 0.85 -28.67
N ASN A 134 -6.51 -0.26 -29.14
CA ASN A 134 -5.55 -0.26 -30.26
C ASN A 134 -6.31 -0.22 -31.60
N GLY A 135 -6.06 0.82 -32.38
CA GLY A 135 -6.47 0.93 -33.79
C GLY A 135 -5.30 0.72 -34.73
N ARG A 136 -5.54 0.84 -36.05
CA ARG A 136 -4.54 0.56 -37.10
C ARG A 136 -3.33 1.52 -37.11
N PHE A 137 -3.51 2.75 -36.61
CA PHE A 137 -2.46 3.78 -36.60
C PHE A 137 -2.30 4.47 -35.24
N PHE A 138 -3.28 4.32 -34.36
CA PHE A 138 -3.36 5.01 -33.09
C PHE A 138 -3.76 4.05 -31.99
N ARG A 139 -3.21 4.20 -30.80
CA ARG A 139 -3.71 3.60 -29.57
C ARG A 139 -4.29 4.68 -28.67
N ARG A 140 -5.39 4.36 -28.00
CA ARG A 140 -6.10 5.30 -27.14
C ARG A 140 -6.25 4.70 -25.74
N LEU A 141 -5.81 5.44 -24.74
CA LEU A 141 -6.02 5.08 -23.35
C LEU A 141 -7.44 5.52 -22.96
N CYS A 142 -8.24 4.62 -22.41
CA CYS A 142 -9.61 4.92 -22.00
C CYS A 142 -9.83 4.47 -20.55
N VAL A 143 -10.64 5.25 -19.82
CA VAL A 143 -11.23 4.81 -18.56
C VAL A 143 -12.50 4.05 -18.88
N ARG A 144 -12.60 2.82 -18.41
CA ARG A 144 -13.76 1.95 -18.54
C ARG A 144 -14.27 1.57 -17.15
N HIS A 145 -14.97 2.51 -16.51
CA HIS A 145 -15.68 2.31 -15.25
C HIS A 145 -17.21 2.27 -15.51
N PRO A 146 -18.03 1.61 -14.67
CA PRO A 146 -19.48 1.65 -14.79
C PRO A 146 -20.04 3.08 -14.80
N SER A 147 -19.48 3.95 -13.96
CA SER A 147 -19.92 5.35 -13.79
C SER A 147 -19.19 6.35 -14.69
N LEU A 148 -18.05 5.96 -15.29
CA LEU A 148 -17.23 6.86 -16.11
C LEU A 148 -16.62 6.11 -17.29
N ARG A 149 -16.99 6.55 -18.50
CA ARG A 149 -16.43 6.04 -19.75
C ARG A 149 -15.96 7.20 -20.59
N THR A 150 -14.66 7.42 -20.58
CA THR A 150 -14.05 8.51 -21.35
C THR A 150 -12.66 8.13 -21.83
N GLN A 151 -12.18 8.88 -22.81
CA GLN A 151 -10.82 8.74 -23.32
C GLN A 151 -9.89 9.66 -22.53
N LEU A 152 -8.71 9.14 -22.17
CA LEU A 152 -7.68 9.87 -21.44
C LEU A 152 -6.69 10.51 -22.41
N ALA A 153 -6.05 9.69 -23.24
CA ALA A 153 -4.96 10.13 -24.11
C ALA A 153 -4.89 9.28 -25.38
N GLY A 154 -4.18 9.78 -26.39
CA GLY A 154 -3.95 9.07 -27.65
C GLY A 154 -2.51 9.16 -28.11
N PHE A 155 -2.01 8.05 -28.64
CA PHE A 155 -0.64 7.92 -29.10
C PHE A 155 -0.61 7.23 -30.47
N PHE A 156 0.35 7.57 -31.31
CA PHE A 156 0.68 6.77 -32.49
C PHE A 156 1.22 5.41 -32.07
N ILE A 157 1.16 4.43 -32.97
CA ILE A 157 1.80 3.12 -32.72
C ILE A 157 3.31 3.27 -32.49
N SER A 158 3.96 4.24 -33.14
CA SER A 158 5.40 4.53 -32.95
C SER A 158 5.75 5.10 -31.56
N GLU A 159 4.76 5.58 -30.81
CA GLU A 159 4.92 6.22 -29.49
C GLU A 159 4.64 5.22 -28.34
N GLU A 160 4.81 3.92 -28.59
CA GLU A 160 4.49 2.87 -27.63
C GLU A 160 5.19 3.03 -26.27
N ARG A 161 6.44 3.49 -26.28
CA ARG A 161 7.23 3.70 -25.05
C ARG A 161 6.67 4.86 -24.22
N GLN A 162 6.36 5.98 -24.87
CA GLN A 162 5.74 7.16 -24.24
C GLN A 162 4.35 6.83 -23.71
N ALA A 163 3.56 6.07 -24.47
CA ALA A 163 2.23 5.62 -24.07
C ALA A 163 2.26 4.74 -22.81
N ALA A 164 3.22 3.81 -22.72
CA ALA A 164 3.40 2.96 -21.56
C ALA A 164 3.88 3.75 -20.33
N GLU A 165 4.80 4.69 -20.54
CA GLU A 165 5.29 5.59 -19.49
C GLU A 165 4.18 6.50 -18.95
N PHE A 166 3.39 7.10 -19.84
CA PHE A 166 2.22 7.91 -19.48
C PHE A 166 1.21 7.11 -18.64
N GLN A 167 0.85 5.89 -19.06
CA GLN A 167 -0.06 5.05 -18.28
C GLN A 167 0.51 4.70 -16.91
N ARG A 168 1.81 4.36 -16.83
CA ARG A 168 2.47 4.01 -15.57
C ARG A 168 2.45 5.20 -14.60
N VAL A 169 2.88 6.38 -15.05
CA VAL A 169 2.94 7.60 -14.23
C VAL A 169 1.53 8.05 -13.83
N LEU A 170 0.55 7.99 -14.74
CA LEU A 170 -0.84 8.29 -14.44
C LEU A 170 -1.41 7.32 -13.40
N TRP A 171 -1.11 6.02 -13.53
CA TRP A 171 -1.55 5.03 -12.56
C TRP A 171 -0.88 5.23 -11.20
N GLU A 172 0.41 5.55 -11.17
CA GLU A 172 1.14 5.92 -9.95
C GLU A 172 0.54 7.16 -9.29
N LEU A 173 0.15 8.19 -10.05
CA LEU A 173 -0.52 9.39 -9.52
C LEU A 173 -1.90 9.08 -8.91
N ILE A 174 -2.68 8.20 -9.55
CA ILE A 174 -4.02 7.80 -9.08
C ILE A 174 -3.91 6.87 -7.86
N SER A 175 -2.96 5.94 -7.90
CA SER A 175 -2.78 4.87 -6.92
C SER A 175 -1.87 5.26 -5.76
N ALA A 176 -1.13 6.36 -5.89
CA ALA A 176 -0.30 6.87 -4.82
C ALA A 176 -1.16 7.03 -3.56
N PRO A 177 -0.71 6.53 -2.41
CA PRO A 177 -1.37 6.85 -1.15
C PRO A 177 -1.34 8.37 -1.00
N ASP A 178 -2.51 8.97 -0.79
CA ASP A 178 -2.67 10.39 -0.55
C ASP A 178 -2.24 10.70 0.88
N VAL A 179 -0.93 10.63 1.12
CA VAL A 179 -0.32 11.03 2.40
C VAL A 179 -0.76 12.46 2.77
N PRO A 180 -0.85 13.42 1.84
CA PRO A 180 -1.42 14.74 2.13
C PRO A 180 -2.86 14.76 2.61
N GLY A 181 -3.76 13.97 2.04
CA GLY A 181 -5.14 13.81 2.51
C GLY A 181 -5.26 12.95 3.76
N ILE A 182 -4.41 11.94 3.94
CA ILE A 182 -4.26 11.17 5.19
C ILE A 182 -3.94 12.11 6.37
N LEU A 183 -3.22 13.19 6.09
CA LEU A 183 -2.78 14.19 7.06
C LEU A 183 -3.62 15.50 7.04
N ALA A 184 -4.54 15.66 6.07
CA ALA A 184 -5.33 16.88 5.92
C ALA A 184 -6.27 17.10 7.12
N HIS A 185 -6.35 18.34 7.59
CA HIS A 185 -7.22 18.75 8.69
C HIS A 185 -8.68 18.90 8.25
N ASP A 186 -9.56 18.27 9.02
CA ASP A 186 -10.89 18.78 9.43
C ASP A 186 -11.62 17.84 10.41
N GLY A 187 -11.00 16.73 10.84
CA GLY A 187 -11.60 15.90 11.87
C GLY A 187 -11.47 16.56 13.24
N GLY A 188 -12.61 16.74 13.92
CA GLY A 188 -12.73 17.31 15.28
C GLY A 188 -12.08 16.49 16.40
N LEU A 189 -10.90 15.92 16.13
CA LEU A 189 -10.09 15.25 17.14
C LEU A 189 -9.52 16.27 18.12
N THR A 190 -9.67 15.95 19.40
CA THR A 190 -9.00 16.67 20.48
C THR A 190 -7.48 16.40 20.46
N PRO A 191 -6.67 17.19 21.20
CA PRO A 191 -5.24 16.93 21.32
C PRO A 191 -4.91 15.50 21.78
N VAL A 192 -5.61 14.96 22.78
CA VAL A 192 -5.32 13.60 23.29
C VAL A 192 -5.74 12.53 22.28
N GLN A 193 -6.88 12.69 21.60
CA GLN A 193 -7.27 11.79 20.51
C GLN A 193 -6.25 11.81 19.38
N ARG A 194 -5.74 12.99 19.01
CA ARG A 194 -4.69 13.13 17.98
C ARG A 194 -3.39 12.44 18.41
N TRP A 195 -3.02 12.50 19.69
CA TRP A 195 -1.87 11.77 20.22
C TRP A 195 -2.07 10.25 20.10
N ILE A 196 -3.24 9.74 20.49
CA ILE A 196 -3.60 8.31 20.38
C ILE A 196 -3.49 7.83 18.92
N ILE A 197 -4.08 8.58 17.97
CA ILE A 197 -3.96 8.26 16.54
C ILE A 197 -2.50 8.33 16.08
N GLY A 198 -1.72 9.27 16.59
CA GLY A 198 -0.27 9.39 16.33
C GLY A 198 0.50 8.14 16.74
N ALA A 199 0.19 7.50 17.86
CA ALA A 199 0.86 6.28 18.29
C ALA A 199 0.55 5.08 17.37
N GLY A 200 -0.66 4.98 16.82
CA GLY A 200 -1.05 3.97 15.83
C GLY A 200 -0.69 4.32 14.38
N ALA A 201 -0.16 5.52 14.13
CA ALA A 201 0.04 6.07 12.78
C ALA A 201 0.87 5.19 11.84
N PRO A 202 1.98 4.53 12.26
CA PRO A 202 2.76 3.69 11.35
C PRO A 202 1.94 2.56 10.72
N TYR A 203 1.07 1.90 11.50
CA TYR A 203 0.23 0.81 10.99
C TYR A 203 -1.04 1.32 10.29
N GLY A 204 -1.57 2.48 10.70
CA GLY A 204 -2.70 3.09 10.01
C GLY A 204 -2.34 3.59 8.61
N ALA A 205 -1.26 4.37 8.50
CA ALA A 205 -0.91 5.03 7.25
C ALA A 205 -0.35 4.08 6.19
N ILE A 206 0.37 3.01 6.59
CA ILE A 206 0.83 1.99 5.63
C ILE A 206 -0.34 1.24 4.98
N ASN A 207 -1.45 1.08 5.70
CA ASN A 207 -2.68 0.48 5.19
C ASN A 207 -3.62 1.51 4.55
N GLY A 208 -3.15 2.74 4.31
CA GLY A 208 -3.88 3.78 3.59
C GLY A 208 -4.96 4.51 4.41
N PHE A 209 -5.03 4.31 5.73
CA PHE A 209 -6.02 4.99 6.57
C PHE A 209 -5.58 6.41 6.91
N ARG A 210 -6.56 7.33 6.91
CA ARG A 210 -6.35 8.71 7.35
C ARG A 210 -6.01 8.79 8.84
N LEU A 211 -5.22 9.78 9.23
CA LEU A 211 -4.74 10.02 10.60
C LEU A 211 -5.42 11.23 11.28
N ASP A 212 -6.45 11.79 10.65
CA ASP A 212 -7.21 12.95 11.12
C ASP A 212 -8.53 12.56 11.79
N ARG A 213 -8.83 11.27 11.97
CA ARG A 213 -10.14 10.78 12.44
C ARG A 213 -10.06 9.39 13.08
N LEU A 214 -11.06 9.04 13.91
CA LEU A 214 -11.21 7.68 14.42
C LEU A 214 -11.67 6.71 13.32
N GLY A 215 -12.83 7.02 12.73
CA GLY A 215 -13.56 6.13 11.82
C GLY A 215 -13.36 6.42 10.34
N ALA A 216 -14.25 5.87 9.53
CA ALA A 216 -14.20 5.97 8.08
C ALA A 216 -14.55 7.39 7.60
N ALA A 217 -14.14 7.73 6.37
CA ALA A 217 -14.62 8.93 5.70
C ALA A 217 -16.15 8.92 5.49
N THR A 218 -16.72 10.06 5.08
CA THR A 218 -18.13 10.13 4.67
C THR A 218 -18.28 9.76 3.19
N GLY A 219 -19.49 9.36 2.78
CA GLY A 219 -19.79 9.03 1.38
C GLY A 219 -19.06 7.79 0.86
N THR A 220 -18.65 7.84 -0.42
CA THR A 220 -18.02 6.69 -1.12
C THR A 220 -16.64 6.34 -0.56
N ALA A 221 -15.83 7.34 -0.18
CA ALA A 221 -14.57 7.11 0.52
C ALA A 221 -14.78 6.31 1.82
N GLY A 222 -15.84 6.61 2.57
CA GLY A 222 -16.23 5.85 3.75
C GLY A 222 -16.62 4.40 3.49
N THR A 223 -17.14 4.08 2.30
CA THR A 223 -17.41 2.69 1.93
C THR A 223 -16.14 1.92 1.58
N ALA A 224 -15.14 2.59 1.00
CA ALA A 224 -13.84 2.00 0.73
C ALA A 224 -13.08 1.71 2.03
N ASP A 225 -12.99 2.69 2.94
CA ASP A 225 -12.34 2.53 4.25
C ASP A 225 -12.92 1.33 5.03
N ARG A 226 -14.25 1.19 5.04
CA ARG A 226 -14.94 0.09 5.72
C ARG A 226 -14.65 -1.27 5.09
N ARG A 227 -14.58 -1.33 3.76
CA ARG A 227 -14.21 -2.56 3.05
C ARG A 227 -12.79 -2.97 3.38
N THR A 228 -11.83 -2.04 3.28
CA THR A 228 -10.43 -2.31 3.61
C THR A 228 -10.25 -2.69 5.07
N ALA A 229 -10.96 -2.03 6.00
CA ALA A 229 -10.96 -2.41 7.41
C ALA A 229 -11.50 -3.84 7.61
N GLN A 230 -12.58 -4.21 6.93
CA GLN A 230 -13.14 -5.56 7.00
C GLN A 230 -12.19 -6.62 6.41
N GLU A 231 -11.57 -6.34 5.26
CA GLU A 231 -10.57 -7.21 4.65
C GLU A 231 -9.38 -7.44 5.59
N LEU A 232 -8.86 -6.38 6.21
CA LEU A 232 -7.75 -6.48 7.14
C LEU A 232 -8.14 -7.19 8.45
N LEU A 233 -9.37 -7.03 8.93
CA LEU A 233 -9.85 -7.78 10.09
C LEU A 233 -9.99 -9.27 9.80
N HIS A 234 -10.46 -9.64 8.60
CA HIS A 234 -10.67 -11.04 8.25
C HIS A 234 -9.37 -11.77 7.91
N GLU A 235 -8.56 -11.22 6.99
CA GLU A 235 -7.46 -11.96 6.37
C GLU A 235 -6.23 -12.05 7.31
N PRO A 236 -5.58 -10.94 7.72
CA PRO A 236 -4.49 -10.97 8.69
C PRO A 236 -4.88 -11.40 10.11
N TRP A 237 -6.09 -11.05 10.58
CA TRP A 237 -6.45 -11.16 11.99
C TRP A 237 -7.45 -12.27 12.31
N GLY A 238 -8.10 -12.87 11.29
CA GLY A 238 -9.12 -13.90 11.51
C GLY A 238 -10.30 -13.43 12.37
N ALA A 239 -10.56 -12.12 12.44
CA ALA A 239 -11.57 -11.51 13.28
C ALA A 239 -12.81 -11.17 12.44
N TYR A 240 -13.86 -11.98 12.56
CA TYR A 240 -15.12 -11.85 11.82
C TYR A 240 -16.24 -11.20 12.64
N ASP A 241 -16.03 -11.03 13.95
CA ASP A 241 -16.97 -10.40 14.87
C ASP A 241 -16.27 -9.65 16.01
N LEU A 242 -17.07 -9.04 16.88
CA LEU A 242 -16.61 -8.26 18.03
C LEU A 242 -15.83 -9.11 19.03
N GLU A 243 -16.23 -10.36 19.27
CA GLU A 243 -15.57 -11.22 20.26
C GLU A 243 -14.15 -11.56 19.80
N GLN A 244 -14.02 -11.98 18.55
CA GLN A 244 -12.73 -12.31 17.94
C GLN A 244 -11.82 -11.07 17.81
N LEU A 245 -12.40 -9.90 17.48
CA LEU A 245 -11.67 -8.64 17.51
C LEU A 245 -11.08 -8.36 18.90
N LEU A 246 -11.90 -8.45 19.94
CA LEU A 246 -11.44 -8.17 21.31
C LEU A 246 -10.44 -9.23 21.80
N ALA A 247 -10.57 -10.48 21.38
CA ALA A 247 -9.58 -11.52 21.64
C ALA A 247 -8.23 -11.20 20.99
N ALA A 248 -8.22 -10.78 19.72
CA ALA A 248 -7.01 -10.36 19.00
C ALA A 248 -6.34 -9.15 19.67
N VAL A 249 -7.14 -8.15 20.08
CA VAL A 249 -6.63 -6.99 20.83
C VAL A 249 -6.04 -7.41 22.17
N ASN A 250 -6.73 -8.26 22.94
CA ASN A 250 -6.23 -8.73 24.23
C ASN A 250 -4.91 -9.48 24.08
N TRP A 251 -4.80 -10.36 23.07
CA TRP A 251 -3.57 -11.07 22.77
C TRP A 251 -2.42 -10.11 22.49
N LEU A 252 -2.62 -9.07 21.66
CA LEU A 252 -1.58 -8.05 21.41
C LEU A 252 -1.15 -7.31 22.66
N VAL A 253 -2.10 -7.04 23.58
CA VAL A 253 -1.82 -6.28 24.79
C VAL A 253 -1.06 -7.11 25.81
N GLN A 254 -1.36 -8.40 25.96
CA GLN A 254 -0.70 -9.30 26.91
C GLN A 254 0.63 -9.81 26.36
N ASP A 255 0.56 -10.66 25.33
CA ASP A 255 1.71 -11.39 24.79
C ASP A 255 2.21 -10.71 23.51
N GLY A 256 1.32 -10.64 22.51
CA GLY A 256 1.59 -10.10 21.18
C GLY A 256 2.68 -10.87 20.43
N HIS A 257 3.09 -10.31 19.30
CA HIS A 257 4.17 -10.90 18.51
C HIS A 257 5.53 -10.84 19.23
N ARG A 258 5.64 -9.96 20.23
CA ARG A 258 6.87 -9.76 20.99
C ARG A 258 7.19 -10.86 22.00
N ALA A 259 6.29 -11.83 22.23
CA ALA A 259 6.43 -12.83 23.28
C ALA A 259 7.77 -13.56 23.25
N ASP A 260 8.24 -13.96 22.06
CA ASP A 260 9.50 -14.72 21.93
C ASP A 260 10.75 -13.86 21.83
N PHE A 261 10.61 -12.55 21.59
CA PHE A 261 11.76 -11.72 21.26
C PHE A 261 12.80 -11.72 22.38
N ALA A 262 12.37 -11.82 23.64
CA ALA A 262 13.27 -11.93 24.79
C ALA A 262 14.08 -13.23 24.78
N GLN A 263 13.43 -14.36 24.50
CA GLN A 263 14.08 -15.67 24.39
C GLN A 263 15.06 -15.70 23.22
N ASP A 264 14.66 -15.18 22.06
CA ASP A 264 15.51 -15.08 20.87
C ASP A 264 16.72 -14.17 21.12
N ALA A 265 16.53 -13.07 21.86
CA ALA A 265 17.62 -12.16 22.23
C ALA A 265 18.61 -12.81 23.20
N ALA A 266 18.12 -13.60 24.16
CA ALA A 266 18.97 -14.36 25.07
C ALA A 266 19.81 -15.40 24.30
N LEU A 267 19.20 -16.09 23.34
CA LEU A 267 19.89 -17.06 22.48
C LEU A 267 20.91 -16.38 21.56
N ALA A 268 20.56 -15.24 20.95
CA ALA A 268 21.46 -14.44 20.11
C ALA A 268 22.62 -13.79 20.90
N ALA A 269 22.52 -13.68 22.23
CA ALA A 269 23.60 -13.19 23.08
C ALA A 269 24.67 -14.24 23.40
N ARG A 270 24.42 -15.52 23.09
CA ARG A 270 25.34 -16.64 23.37
C ARG A 270 26.51 -16.67 22.39
N THR A 271 27.45 -17.59 22.59
CA THR A 271 28.62 -17.69 21.71
C THR A 271 28.22 -18.07 20.28
N PRO A 272 29.00 -17.67 19.26
CA PRO A 272 28.72 -18.07 17.87
C PRO A 272 28.70 -19.59 17.65
N ALA A 273 29.34 -20.37 18.54
CA ALA A 273 29.29 -21.83 18.48
C ALA A 273 27.91 -22.35 18.90
N GLU A 274 27.40 -21.90 20.04
CA GLU A 274 26.06 -22.26 20.54
C GLU A 274 24.95 -21.81 19.58
N GLN A 275 25.08 -20.62 18.98
CA GLN A 275 24.12 -20.15 17.98
C GLN A 275 24.07 -21.06 16.74
N ARG A 276 25.24 -21.51 16.25
CA ARG A 276 25.32 -22.42 15.11
C ARG A 276 24.79 -23.81 15.43
N GLU A 277 25.08 -24.30 16.64
CA GLU A 277 24.55 -25.56 17.14
C GLU A 277 23.02 -25.53 17.20
N TYR A 278 22.45 -24.48 17.80
CA TYR A 278 21.01 -24.29 17.84
C TYR A 278 20.40 -24.22 16.43
N ALA A 279 20.97 -23.40 15.55
CA ALA A 279 20.47 -23.23 14.19
C ALA A 279 20.50 -24.54 13.38
N ALA A 280 21.54 -25.36 13.58
CA ALA A 280 21.65 -26.67 12.94
C ALA A 280 20.58 -27.63 13.47
N LEU A 281 20.41 -27.72 14.79
CA LEU A 281 19.38 -28.55 15.43
C LEU A 281 17.97 -28.15 15.00
N LEU A 282 17.67 -26.84 14.99
CA LEU A 282 16.36 -26.33 14.59
C LEU A 282 16.07 -26.67 13.13
N SER A 283 17.04 -26.49 12.23
CA SER A 283 16.89 -26.82 10.80
C SER A 283 16.71 -28.32 10.58
N GLU A 284 17.41 -29.16 11.35
CA GLU A 284 17.32 -30.61 11.24
C GLU A 284 15.97 -31.13 11.75
N VAL A 285 15.52 -30.67 12.92
CA VAL A 285 14.22 -31.01 13.51
C VAL A 285 13.08 -30.54 12.60
N ASP A 286 13.13 -29.30 12.10
CA ASP A 286 12.15 -28.78 11.14
C ASP A 286 12.09 -29.63 9.87
N GLY A 287 13.24 -30.01 9.30
CA GLY A 287 13.32 -30.90 8.15
C GLY A 287 12.72 -32.29 8.39
N LEU A 288 12.83 -32.82 9.61
CA LEU A 288 12.19 -34.08 10.01
C LEU A 288 10.66 -33.91 10.11
N ILE A 289 10.17 -32.82 10.73
CA ILE A 289 8.74 -32.50 10.81
C ILE A 289 8.15 -32.24 9.42
N ALA A 290 8.89 -31.59 8.52
CA ALA A 290 8.48 -31.34 7.13
C ALA A 290 8.36 -32.62 6.31
N THR A 291 9.13 -33.66 6.64
CA THR A 291 9.12 -34.95 5.96
C THR A 291 8.33 -36.04 6.70
N ASP A 292 7.61 -35.66 7.77
CA ASP A 292 6.83 -36.56 8.63
C ASP A 292 7.66 -37.74 9.20
N ARG A 293 8.96 -37.49 9.49
CA ARG A 293 9.89 -38.50 10.04
C ARG A 293 10.04 -38.30 11.55
N LEU A 294 9.05 -38.78 12.31
CA LEU A 294 8.95 -38.60 13.77
C LEU A 294 9.48 -39.79 14.59
N GLU A 295 10.19 -40.71 13.93
CA GLU A 295 10.80 -41.90 14.52
C GLU A 295 12.23 -41.58 15.02
N PRO A 296 12.85 -42.43 15.87
CA PRO A 296 14.23 -42.19 16.33
C PRO A 296 15.20 -41.90 15.18
N PRO A 297 16.04 -40.86 15.28
CA PRO A 297 16.39 -40.11 16.49
C PRO A 297 15.59 -38.81 16.75
N PHE A 298 14.36 -38.68 16.22
CA PHE A 298 13.60 -37.42 16.28
C PHE A 298 13.42 -36.87 17.71
N VAL A 299 12.99 -37.72 18.65
CA VAL A 299 12.74 -37.29 20.03
C VAL A 299 14.04 -36.89 20.73
N GLU A 300 15.13 -37.60 20.46
CA GLU A 300 16.47 -37.27 20.97
C GLU A 300 16.95 -35.91 20.45
N LEU A 301 16.80 -35.65 19.15
CA LEU A 301 17.14 -34.36 18.54
C LEU A 301 16.28 -33.22 19.08
N LEU A 302 14.99 -33.46 19.30
CA LEU A 302 14.08 -32.48 19.90
C LEU A 302 14.47 -32.16 21.35
N ILE A 303 14.85 -33.17 22.13
CA ILE A 303 15.36 -32.98 23.49
C ILE A 303 16.64 -32.15 23.48
N GLU A 304 17.58 -32.42 22.59
CA GLU A 304 18.80 -31.61 22.45
C GLU A 304 18.49 -30.18 21.98
N LEU A 305 17.60 -30.00 21.00
CA LEU A 305 17.14 -28.68 20.57
C LEU A 305 16.60 -27.86 21.73
N VAL A 306 15.74 -28.47 22.56
CA VAL A 306 15.16 -27.84 23.74
C VAL A 306 16.24 -27.54 24.78
N ARG A 307 17.16 -28.48 25.05
CA ARG A 307 18.27 -28.24 25.99
C ARG A 307 19.10 -27.04 25.54
N VAL A 308 19.48 -27.00 24.26
CA VAL A 308 20.24 -25.88 23.69
C VAL A 308 19.40 -24.61 23.72
N ARG A 309 18.12 -24.61 23.36
CA ARG A 309 17.25 -23.42 23.39
C ARG A 309 17.27 -22.72 24.75
N TYR A 310 17.06 -23.47 25.83
CA TYR A 310 16.85 -22.92 27.16
C TYR A 310 18.14 -22.77 28.00
N GLY A 311 19.30 -23.20 27.50
CA GLY A 311 20.60 -22.94 28.12
C GLY A 311 20.70 -23.55 29.52
N ASP A 312 20.93 -22.73 30.54
CA ASP A 312 21.07 -23.17 31.94
C ASP A 312 19.82 -23.90 32.47
N GLU A 313 18.63 -23.56 31.98
CA GLU A 313 17.38 -24.26 32.33
C GLU A 313 17.07 -25.44 31.38
N GLY A 314 17.90 -25.68 30.38
CA GLY A 314 17.71 -26.66 29.31
C GLY A 314 17.38 -28.06 29.80
N ASP A 315 18.03 -28.53 30.87
CA ASP A 315 17.74 -29.85 31.44
C ASP A 315 16.36 -29.95 32.10
N ALA A 316 15.83 -28.84 32.64
CA ALA A 316 14.49 -28.81 33.20
C ALA A 316 13.43 -28.89 32.08
N TYR A 317 13.61 -28.12 31.02
CA TYR A 317 12.76 -28.14 29.84
C TYR A 317 12.83 -29.48 29.09
N ALA A 318 14.02 -30.05 28.91
CA ALA A 318 14.24 -31.33 28.26
C ALA A 318 13.44 -32.48 28.91
N ARG A 319 13.28 -32.46 30.25
CA ARG A 319 12.48 -33.46 30.98
C ARG A 319 10.98 -33.40 30.68
N LEU A 320 10.49 -32.22 30.24
CA LEU A 320 9.08 -32.00 29.91
C LEU A 320 8.74 -32.37 28.47
N VAL A 321 9.73 -32.59 27.58
CA VAL A 321 9.48 -32.93 26.18
C VAL A 321 8.68 -34.25 26.03
N PRO A 322 9.08 -35.40 26.62
CA PRO A 322 8.31 -36.63 26.46
C PRO A 322 6.87 -36.58 26.99
N PRO A 323 6.56 -36.04 28.19
CA PRO A 323 5.18 -35.97 28.66
C PRO A 323 4.33 -35.00 27.83
N LEU A 324 4.90 -33.88 27.35
CA LEU A 324 4.19 -32.96 26.45
C LEU A 324 3.88 -33.60 25.09
N LEU A 325 4.81 -34.34 24.48
CA LEU A 325 4.55 -35.06 23.22
C LEU A 325 3.49 -36.15 23.32
N ARG A 326 3.21 -36.64 24.53
CA ARG A 326 2.19 -37.66 24.81
C ARG A 326 0.87 -37.07 25.30
N ASP A 327 0.77 -35.75 25.36
CA ASP A 327 -0.37 -35.03 25.95
C ASP A 327 -0.71 -35.54 27.36
N GLU A 328 0.32 -35.81 28.18
CA GLU A 328 0.13 -36.28 29.56
C GLU A 328 -0.55 -35.19 30.42
N PRO A 329 -1.63 -35.50 31.16
CA PRO A 329 -2.32 -34.50 31.97
C PRO A 329 -1.41 -33.81 32.99
N GLY A 330 -1.35 -32.48 32.93
CA GLY A 330 -0.57 -31.64 33.84
C GLY A 330 0.88 -31.41 33.41
N ALA A 331 1.30 -31.89 32.24
CA ALA A 331 2.62 -31.63 31.68
C ALA A 331 2.86 -30.12 31.37
N ASP A 332 1.79 -29.39 31.10
CA ASP A 332 1.75 -27.95 30.82
C ASP A 332 1.31 -27.09 32.03
N ALA A 333 1.13 -27.70 33.21
CA ALA A 333 0.59 -27.00 34.37
C ALA A 333 1.59 -26.03 35.02
N SER A 334 2.89 -26.23 34.81
CA SER A 334 3.93 -25.29 35.24
C SER A 334 4.16 -24.21 34.18
N GLU A 335 4.74 -23.07 34.59
CA GLU A 335 5.12 -22.00 33.65
C GLU A 335 6.06 -22.51 32.55
N GLN A 336 7.08 -23.31 32.91
CA GLN A 336 7.98 -23.95 31.94
C GLN A 336 7.24 -24.92 31.01
N GLY A 337 6.27 -25.67 31.54
CA GLY A 337 5.46 -26.60 30.77
C GLY A 337 4.60 -25.88 29.75
N ALA A 338 3.93 -24.80 30.17
CA ALA A 338 3.11 -23.97 29.29
C ALA A 338 3.94 -23.28 28.21
N GLU A 339 5.09 -22.70 28.56
CA GLU A 339 6.00 -22.07 27.60
C GLU A 339 6.53 -23.09 26.58
N LEU A 340 6.98 -24.26 27.04
CA LEU A 340 7.46 -25.32 26.16
C LEU A 340 6.35 -25.86 25.26
N ALA A 341 5.13 -26.04 25.79
CA ALA A 341 3.98 -26.47 25.00
C ALA A 341 3.69 -25.50 23.86
N GLN A 342 3.78 -24.18 24.10
CA GLN A 342 3.61 -23.17 23.06
C GLN A 342 4.72 -23.20 22.01
N PHE A 343 5.98 -23.39 22.43
CA PHE A 343 7.09 -23.57 21.50
C PHE A 343 6.89 -24.81 20.62
N LEU A 344 6.63 -25.98 21.23
CA LEU A 344 6.40 -27.21 20.49
C LEU A 344 5.19 -27.09 19.56
N HIS A 345 4.08 -26.53 20.03
CA HIS A 345 2.89 -26.33 19.21
C HIS A 345 3.21 -25.55 17.93
N ARG A 346 3.98 -24.46 18.02
CA ARG A 346 4.39 -23.69 16.84
C ARG A 346 5.37 -24.46 15.97
N LEU A 347 6.37 -25.09 16.56
CA LEU A 347 7.33 -25.92 15.82
C LEU A 347 6.67 -27.02 14.99
N PHE A 348 5.58 -27.62 15.48
CA PHE A 348 4.85 -28.67 14.76
C PHE A 348 3.81 -28.13 13.76
N ASN A 349 3.17 -27.00 14.05
CA ASN A 349 1.99 -26.55 13.31
C ASN A 349 2.23 -25.32 12.41
N ASP A 350 3.30 -24.57 12.64
CA ASP A 350 3.68 -23.40 11.86
C ASP A 350 4.95 -23.70 11.06
N ARG A 351 4.80 -23.78 9.73
CA ARG A 351 5.88 -24.14 8.80
C ARG A 351 6.90 -23.04 8.60
N ASP A 352 6.56 -21.80 8.93
CA ASP A 352 7.47 -20.66 8.82
C ASP A 352 8.21 -20.41 10.15
N HIS A 353 7.75 -21.00 11.27
CA HIS A 353 8.30 -20.79 12.60
C HIS A 353 9.82 -20.92 12.68
N ALA A 354 10.38 -22.03 12.18
CA ALA A 354 11.82 -22.26 12.22
C ALA A 354 12.59 -21.22 11.40
N ALA A 355 12.11 -20.88 10.20
CA ALA A 355 12.74 -19.90 9.33
C ALA A 355 12.67 -18.48 9.93
N GLU A 356 11.53 -18.11 10.52
CA GLU A 356 11.36 -16.83 11.20
C GLU A 356 12.27 -16.70 12.42
N GLU A 357 12.40 -17.76 13.22
CA GLU A 357 13.26 -17.73 14.40
C GLU A 357 14.74 -17.64 14.01
N LEU A 358 15.19 -18.40 13.00
CA LEU A 358 16.54 -18.27 12.45
C LEU A 358 16.81 -16.87 11.92
N HIS A 359 15.82 -16.23 11.28
CA HIS A 359 15.92 -14.82 10.88
C HIS A 359 16.10 -13.90 12.10
N ARG A 360 15.28 -14.06 13.14
CA ARG A 360 15.38 -13.24 14.37
C ARG A 360 16.74 -13.40 15.03
N LEU A 361 17.28 -14.62 15.12
CA LEU A 361 18.61 -14.87 15.65
C LEU A 361 19.70 -14.13 14.87
N ASN A 362 19.63 -14.16 13.54
CA ASN A 362 20.56 -13.43 12.69
C ASN A 362 20.44 -11.91 12.86
N ALA A 363 19.22 -11.38 12.96
CA ALA A 363 19.00 -9.95 13.17
C ALA A 363 19.50 -9.49 14.55
N LEU A 364 19.26 -10.28 15.59
CA LEU A 364 19.63 -9.98 16.99
C LEU A 364 21.13 -10.12 17.27
N VAL A 365 21.95 -10.51 16.28
CA VAL A 365 23.42 -10.35 16.36
C VAL A 365 23.79 -8.87 16.53
N ASP A 366 22.99 -7.94 16.00
CA ASP A 366 23.14 -6.50 16.24
C ASP A 366 22.89 -6.16 17.73
N PRO A 367 23.93 -5.68 18.48
CA PRO A 367 23.77 -5.33 19.88
C PRO A 367 22.78 -4.19 20.15
N GLU A 368 22.63 -3.23 19.22
CA GLU A 368 21.71 -2.11 19.39
C GLU A 368 20.25 -2.58 19.29
N LEU A 369 19.96 -3.46 18.34
CA LEU A 369 18.65 -4.10 18.21
C LEU A 369 18.33 -4.93 19.46
N ARG A 370 19.29 -5.75 19.90
CA ARG A 370 19.13 -6.62 21.08
C ARG A 370 18.89 -5.83 22.37
N ALA A 371 19.53 -4.67 22.53
CA ALA A 371 19.33 -3.81 23.70
C ALA A 371 17.88 -3.26 23.79
N ASN A 372 17.17 -3.16 22.66
CA ASN A 372 15.80 -2.66 22.61
C ASN A 372 14.73 -3.77 22.66
N THR A 373 15.09 -5.05 22.80
CA THR A 373 14.14 -6.18 22.81
C THR A 373 12.97 -5.99 23.79
N GLY A 374 13.23 -5.52 25.02
CA GLY A 374 12.19 -5.24 26.02
C GLY A 374 11.32 -4.02 25.71
N ARG A 375 11.55 -3.33 24.58
CA ARG A 375 10.91 -2.06 24.20
C ARG A 375 10.06 -2.19 22.93
N PHE A 376 9.86 -3.38 22.38
CA PHE A 376 9.08 -3.57 21.14
C PHE A 376 7.56 -3.62 21.33
N LEU A 377 7.06 -3.29 22.51
CA LEU A 377 5.62 -3.19 22.82
C LEU A 377 4.80 -2.35 21.82
N ILE A 378 5.36 -1.25 21.30
CA ILE A 378 4.70 -0.42 20.29
C ILE A 378 4.35 -1.18 19.00
N TRP A 379 5.09 -2.23 18.66
CA TRP A 379 4.79 -3.06 17.50
C TRP A 379 3.38 -3.65 17.60
N ASP A 380 3.02 -4.13 18.79
CA ASP A 380 1.70 -4.72 19.05
C ASP A 380 0.68 -3.65 19.46
N TYR A 381 1.07 -2.68 20.30
CA TYR A 381 0.15 -1.63 20.76
C TYR A 381 -0.32 -0.75 19.59
N GLY A 382 0.56 -0.41 18.65
CA GLY A 382 0.17 0.32 17.44
C GLY A 382 -0.89 -0.42 16.61
N ARG A 383 -0.83 -1.76 16.59
CA ARG A 383 -1.85 -2.62 15.95
C ARG A 383 -3.14 -2.67 16.75
N ALA A 384 -3.05 -2.80 18.07
CA ALA A 384 -4.21 -2.79 18.95
C ALA A 384 -5.02 -1.48 18.79
N LEU A 385 -4.33 -0.33 18.74
CA LEU A 385 -4.97 0.96 18.46
C LEU A 385 -5.70 0.95 17.10
N MET A 386 -5.11 0.35 16.06
CA MET A 386 -5.77 0.23 14.76
C MET A 386 -6.92 -0.78 14.73
N LEU A 387 -6.84 -1.88 15.47
CA LEU A 387 -7.93 -2.85 15.61
C LEU A 387 -9.17 -2.20 16.24
N TYR A 388 -8.99 -1.37 17.27
CA TYR A 388 -10.09 -0.56 17.81
C TYR A 388 -10.70 0.36 16.74
N ARG A 389 -9.86 1.03 15.93
CA ARG A 389 -10.34 1.88 14.83
C ARG A 389 -11.11 1.09 13.77
N TRP A 390 -10.59 -0.05 13.34
CA TRP A 390 -11.27 -0.90 12.35
C TRP A 390 -12.59 -1.44 12.89
N GLY A 391 -12.62 -1.90 14.14
CA GLY A 391 -13.84 -2.30 14.83
C GLY A 391 -14.89 -1.19 14.85
N HIS A 392 -14.48 0.07 15.03
CA HIS A 392 -15.37 1.22 14.90
C HIS A 392 -15.83 1.46 13.46
N MET A 393 -14.91 1.41 12.49
CA MET A 393 -15.23 1.59 11.07
C MET A 393 -16.30 0.61 10.59
N VAL A 394 -16.19 -0.67 10.96
CA VAL A 394 -17.15 -1.72 10.57
C VAL A 394 -18.40 -1.76 11.44
N GLY A 395 -18.49 -0.89 12.46
CA GLY A 395 -19.68 -0.73 13.30
C GLY A 395 -19.79 -1.74 14.45
N TRP A 396 -18.72 -2.45 14.81
CA TRP A 396 -18.70 -3.36 15.97
C TRP A 396 -18.45 -2.61 17.28
N LEU A 397 -17.78 -1.45 17.21
CA LEU A 397 -17.43 -0.64 18.37
C LEU A 397 -17.99 0.77 18.27
N THR A 398 -18.42 1.31 19.41
CA THR A 398 -18.76 2.72 19.52
C THR A 398 -17.50 3.58 19.59
N GLU A 399 -17.61 4.84 19.20
CA GLU A 399 -16.51 5.80 19.27
C GLU A 399 -16.01 5.98 20.72
N GLU A 400 -16.93 6.19 21.66
CA GLU A 400 -16.59 6.34 23.09
C GLU A 400 -15.82 5.13 23.62
N TYR A 401 -16.28 3.91 23.32
CA TYR A 401 -15.60 2.69 23.73
C TYR A 401 -14.16 2.63 23.20
N CYS A 402 -13.95 3.01 21.94
CA CYS A 402 -12.61 3.00 21.35
C CYS A 402 -11.69 3.96 22.10
N TRP A 403 -12.11 5.20 22.34
CA TRP A 403 -11.28 6.17 23.05
C TRP A 403 -10.97 5.76 24.49
N GLU A 404 -11.96 5.22 25.21
CA GLU A 404 -11.76 4.71 26.57
C GLU A 404 -10.76 3.55 26.64
N ARG A 405 -10.75 2.65 25.66
CA ARG A 405 -9.83 1.51 25.64
C ARG A 405 -8.44 1.86 25.10
N MET A 406 -8.36 2.82 24.19
CA MET A 406 -7.08 3.23 23.61
C MET A 406 -6.29 4.16 24.54
N LEU A 407 -6.94 4.94 25.41
CA LEU A 407 -6.25 5.87 26.31
C LEU A 407 -5.25 5.18 27.26
N PRO A 408 -5.58 4.05 27.95
CA PRO A 408 -4.61 3.32 28.76
C PRO A 408 -3.40 2.81 27.96
N LEU A 409 -3.60 2.37 26.72
CA LEU A 409 -2.51 1.93 25.84
C LEU A 409 -1.60 3.11 25.49
N ALA A 410 -2.18 4.26 25.18
CA ALA A 410 -1.45 5.49 24.88
C ALA A 410 -0.62 5.97 26.08
N LEU A 411 -1.18 5.93 27.30
CA LEU A 411 -0.45 6.21 28.53
C LEU A 411 0.74 5.26 28.73
N ASP A 412 0.57 3.95 28.45
CA ASP A 412 1.68 3.00 28.58
C ASP A 412 2.78 3.25 27.53
N ILE A 413 2.39 3.54 26.29
CA ILE A 413 3.32 3.95 25.22
C ILE A 413 4.10 5.20 25.64
N GLN A 414 3.42 6.26 26.09
CA GLN A 414 4.07 7.52 26.45
C GLN A 414 5.11 7.35 27.58
N ARG A 415 4.84 6.44 28.53
CA ARG A 415 5.75 6.16 29.65
C ARG A 415 6.99 5.36 29.24
N ARG A 416 6.90 4.50 28.22
CA ARG A 416 7.98 3.58 27.81
C ARG A 416 8.95 4.17 26.78
N TYR A 417 8.53 5.22 26.07
CA TYR A 417 9.36 5.90 25.07
C TYR A 417 9.56 7.37 25.42
N SER A 418 10.63 7.94 24.88
CA SER A 418 11.08 9.31 25.20
C SER A 418 10.61 10.36 24.18
N SER A 419 10.22 9.94 22.98
CA SER A 419 9.79 10.81 21.89
C SER A 419 9.10 10.02 20.78
N TRP A 420 8.41 10.70 19.86
CA TRP A 420 7.88 10.10 18.63
C TRP A 420 8.95 9.34 17.84
N ARG A 421 10.18 9.89 17.78
CA ARG A 421 11.30 9.26 17.06
C ARG A 421 11.76 7.97 17.74
N ASP A 422 11.91 7.98 19.06
CA ASP A 422 12.32 6.81 19.84
C ASP A 422 11.28 5.68 19.76
N MET A 423 9.99 6.04 19.86
CA MET A 423 8.87 5.12 19.64
C MET A 423 8.92 4.52 18.21
N ALA A 424 9.10 5.36 17.19
CA ALA A 424 9.15 4.92 15.80
C ALA A 424 10.34 4.00 15.50
N THR A 425 11.51 4.26 16.10
CA THR A 425 12.67 3.36 16.03
C THR A 425 12.33 1.98 16.60
N CYS A 426 11.73 1.92 17.79
CA CYS A 426 11.32 0.64 18.39
C CYS A 426 10.25 -0.07 17.56
N TYR A 427 9.34 0.66 16.91
CA TYR A 427 8.35 0.11 15.99
C TYR A 427 9.00 -0.56 14.76
N LEU A 428 9.97 0.11 14.13
CA LEU A 428 10.71 -0.44 12.98
C LEU A 428 11.54 -1.67 13.35
N GLN A 429 12.13 -1.66 14.55
CA GLN A 429 12.90 -2.78 15.07
C GLN A 429 12.01 -3.98 15.40
N GLY A 430 10.87 -3.77 16.05
CA GLY A 430 9.87 -4.83 16.27
C GLY A 430 9.35 -5.43 14.96
N ARG A 431 9.10 -4.58 13.95
CA ARG A 431 8.76 -5.02 12.59
C ARG A 431 9.83 -5.94 12.00
N LEU A 432 11.08 -5.52 12.09
CA LEU A 432 12.21 -6.22 11.48
C LEU A 432 12.31 -7.65 12.03
N LEU A 433 12.09 -7.82 13.34
CA LEU A 433 12.07 -9.14 13.99
C LEU A 433 10.85 -9.96 13.57
N TRP A 434 9.66 -9.36 13.54
CA TRP A 434 8.44 -10.07 13.15
C TRP A 434 8.44 -10.53 11.69
N SER A 435 8.96 -9.71 10.77
CA SER A 435 8.77 -9.93 9.32
C SER A 435 9.64 -11.01 8.67
N GLY A 436 10.42 -11.78 9.42
CA GLY A 436 11.21 -12.89 8.87
C GLY A 436 12.23 -12.50 7.79
N GLY A 437 12.65 -11.23 7.71
CA GLY A 437 13.67 -10.76 6.75
C GLY A 437 13.12 -10.16 5.46
N GLY A 438 11.84 -9.78 5.45
CA GLY A 438 11.14 -9.21 4.30
C GLY A 438 11.74 -7.91 3.73
N GLY A 439 12.61 -8.05 2.72
CA GLY A 439 13.02 -6.98 1.82
C GLY A 439 11.84 -6.26 1.13
N ARG A 440 12.11 -5.10 0.49
CA ARG A 440 11.18 -4.08 -0.06
C ARG A 440 10.12 -3.52 0.91
N ALA A 441 9.47 -4.35 1.72
CA ALA A 441 8.43 -3.94 2.67
C ALA A 441 9.01 -3.21 3.91
N GLN A 442 10.22 -3.52 4.38
CA GLN A 442 10.86 -2.75 5.46
C GLN A 442 11.19 -1.30 5.03
N ALA A 443 11.75 -1.13 3.82
CA ALA A 443 12.10 0.19 3.28
C ALA A 443 10.86 1.09 3.07
N GLU A 444 9.69 0.49 2.84
CA GLU A 444 8.42 1.22 2.75
C GLU A 444 8.02 1.81 4.11
N TYR A 445 8.13 1.03 5.19
CA TYR A 445 7.87 1.50 6.54
C TYR A 445 8.86 2.58 6.99
N GLU A 446 10.15 2.44 6.67
CA GLU A 446 11.16 3.45 6.97
C GLU A 446 10.87 4.77 6.26
N ARG A 447 10.47 4.71 4.98
CA ARG A 447 10.06 5.90 4.22
C ARG A 447 8.82 6.54 4.82
N LEU A 448 7.81 5.75 5.15
CA LEU A 448 6.56 6.23 5.76
C LEU A 448 6.84 6.91 7.11
N ILE A 449 7.68 6.31 7.96
CA ILE A 449 8.07 6.90 9.24
C ILE A 449 8.87 8.19 9.06
N GLY A 450 9.76 8.25 8.06
CA GLY A 450 10.44 9.48 7.69
C GLY A 450 9.47 10.60 7.28
N GLN A 451 8.40 10.25 6.54
CA GLN A 451 7.34 11.20 6.18
C GLN A 451 6.53 11.64 7.41
N LEU A 452 6.11 10.71 8.27
CA LEU A 452 5.42 11.04 9.52
C LEU A 452 6.24 11.93 10.45
N ALA A 453 7.57 11.79 10.46
CA ALA A 453 8.45 12.63 11.27
C ALA A 453 8.60 14.06 10.70
N THR A 454 8.41 14.26 9.40
CA THR A 454 8.74 15.53 8.74
C THR A 454 7.54 16.32 8.22
N ASP A 455 6.42 15.67 7.92
CA ASP A 455 5.22 16.37 7.43
C ASP A 455 4.61 17.22 8.56
N PRO A 456 4.47 18.55 8.40
CA PRO A 456 3.89 19.44 9.41
C PRO A 456 2.46 19.06 9.82
N ARG A 457 1.76 18.25 9.01
CA ARG A 457 0.40 17.77 9.25
C ARG A 457 0.35 16.37 9.82
N SER A 458 1.50 15.75 10.09
CA SER A 458 1.56 14.51 10.87
C SER A 458 1.11 14.73 12.30
N PRO A 459 0.35 13.81 12.93
CA PRO A 459 0.05 13.87 14.36
C PRO A 459 1.31 14.12 15.21
N TRP A 460 2.46 13.60 14.80
CA TRP A 460 3.74 13.74 15.51
C TRP A 460 4.26 15.18 15.53
N ASN A 461 3.84 16.02 14.58
CA ASN A 461 4.22 17.43 14.46
C ASN A 461 3.10 18.38 14.90
N LEU A 462 1.93 17.84 15.26
CA LEU A 462 0.76 18.61 15.68
C LEU A 462 0.54 18.58 17.19
N VAL A 463 0.99 17.51 17.86
CA VAL A 463 0.95 17.40 19.31
C VAL A 463 2.33 17.01 19.86
N PRO A 464 2.77 17.62 20.98
CA PRO A 464 4.04 17.28 21.59
C PRO A 464 4.00 15.87 22.17
N TRP A 465 5.15 15.20 22.23
CA TRP A 465 5.25 13.87 22.84
C TRP A 465 4.74 13.87 24.28
N GLY A 466 5.18 14.83 25.11
CA GLY A 466 4.81 14.98 26.52
C GLY A 466 3.47 15.69 26.77
N LEU A 467 2.49 15.52 25.88
CA LEU A 467 1.11 15.98 26.10
C LEU A 467 0.51 15.29 27.32
N ASP A 468 -0.22 16.00 28.18
CA ASP A 468 -0.96 15.38 29.29
C ASP A 468 -2.13 14.55 28.75
N LEU A 469 -2.05 13.23 28.85
CA LEU A 469 -3.02 12.29 28.28
C LEU A 469 -4.18 12.05 29.26
N THR A 470 -5.04 13.06 29.41
CA THR A 470 -6.31 12.97 30.14
C THR A 470 -7.51 13.03 29.18
N ARG A 471 -8.67 12.48 29.57
CA ARG A 471 -9.88 12.55 28.72
C ARG A 471 -10.26 14.01 28.48
N ASP A 472 -10.21 14.43 27.23
CA ASP A 472 -10.55 15.78 26.76
C ASP A 472 -11.72 15.81 25.77
N TRP A 473 -12.42 14.66 25.62
CA TRP A 473 -13.67 14.52 24.87
C TRP A 473 -14.89 14.37 25.81
N PRO A 474 -16.10 14.74 25.32
CA PRO A 474 -17.33 14.76 26.12
C PRO A 474 -17.68 13.44 26.79
#